data_AF-A0A4S2VP95-F1
#
_entry.id   AF-A0A4S2VP95-F1
#
_cell.length_a   1.000
_cell.length_b   1.000
_cell.length_c   1.000
_cell.angle_alpha   90.00
_cell.angle_beta   90.00
_cell.angle_gamma   90.00
#
_symmetry.space_group_name_H-M   'P 1'
#
loop_
_entity.id
_entity.type
_entity.pdbx_description
1 polymer ?
#
loop_
_entity_poly.entity_id
_entity_poly.type
_entity_poly.pdbx_seq_one_letter_code
_entity_poly.pdbx_strand_id
1 'polypeptide(L)' 'MADTTTVEVDTDVRDRLAVLAADRGLSLRAYLAELTAAQENATALARAARAFEDALERPGFREGFARDFGGGPAVRD' A
#
# COMPACT_ATOMS: atom_id res chain seq x y z
N MET A 1 13.06 19.77 -14.58
CA MET A 1 13.48 18.43 -15.05
C MET A 1 13.80 17.65 -13.80
N ALA A 2 13.15 16.51 -13.54
CA ALA A 2 13.53 15.71 -12.38
C ALA A 2 14.84 14.98 -12.70
N ASP A 3 15.76 14.95 -11.75
CA ASP A 3 17.01 14.21 -11.92
C ASP A 3 16.70 12.73 -12.16
N THR A 4 17.37 12.16 -13.15
CA THR A 4 17.22 10.75 -13.51
C THR A 4 18.48 10.00 -13.12
N THR A 5 18.30 8.83 -12.52
CA THR A 5 19.39 7.94 -12.15
C THR A 5 19.15 6.58 -12.79
N THR A 6 20.22 5.95 -13.27
CA THR A 6 20.18 4.61 -13.85
C THR A 6 20.37 3.58 -12.74
N VAL A 7 19.57 2.51 -12.77
CA VAL A 7 19.68 1.35 -11.87
C VAL A 7 19.95 0.12 -12.73
N GLU A 8 20.95 -0.67 -12.35
CA GLU A 8 21.23 -1.95 -12.99
C GLU A 8 20.23 -3.00 -12.53
N VAL A 9 19.66 -3.73 -13.50
CA VAL A 9 18.73 -4.83 -13.29
C VAL A 9 19.00 -5.91 -14.33
N ASP A 10 18.64 -7.15 -14.02
CA ASP A 10 18.68 -8.23 -14.99
C ASP A 10 17.81 -7.89 -16.21
N THR A 11 18.30 -8.27 -17.40
CA THR A 11 17.61 -7.98 -18.66
C THR A 11 16.21 -8.59 -18.68
N ASP A 12 16.05 -9.80 -18.17
CA ASP A 12 14.74 -10.46 -18.07
C ASP A 12 13.76 -9.72 -17.13
N VAL A 13 14.25 -9.14 -16.02
CA VAL A 13 13.43 -8.31 -15.14
C VAL A 13 13.01 -7.03 -15.85
N ARG A 14 13.95 -6.37 -16.54
CA ARG A 14 13.66 -5.15 -17.31
C ARG A 14 12.65 -5.40 -18.42
N ASP A 15 12.74 -6.52 -19.13
CA ASP A 15 11.82 -6.86 -20.20
C ASP A 15 10.41 -7.16 -19.66
N ARG A 16 10.31 -7.90 -18.54
CA ARG A 16 9.03 -8.12 -17.85
C ARG A 16 8.39 -6.80 -17.39
N LEU A 17 9.18 -5.89 -16.81
CA LEU A 17 8.69 -4.56 -16.42
C LEU A 17 8.25 -3.72 -17.63
N ALA A 18 8.95 -3.82 -18.76
CA ALA A 18 8.60 -3.10 -19.97
C ALA A 18 7.27 -3.60 -20.56
N VAL A 19 7.02 -4.91 -20.57
CA VAL A 19 5.72 -5.49 -20.97
C VAL A 19 4.60 -4.97 -20.07
N LEU A 20 4.79 -5.02 -18.75
CA LEU A 20 3.78 -4.53 -17.79
C LEU A 20 3.51 -3.02 -17.93
N ALA A 21 4.53 -2.23 -18.27
CA ALA A 21 4.38 -0.82 -18.54
C ALA A 21 3.57 -0.58 -19.83
N ALA A 22 3.89 -1.33 -20.90
CA ALA A 22 3.20 -1.26 -22.18
C ALA A 22 1.71 -1.65 -22.06
N ASP A 23 1.40 -2.70 -21.31
CA ASP A 23 0.02 -3.14 -21.04
C ASP A 23 -0.83 -2.04 -20.36
N ARG A 24 -0.17 -1.15 -19.61
CA ARG A 24 -0.79 0.02 -18.96
C ARG A 24 -0.71 1.30 -19.79
N GLY A 25 -0.12 1.26 -20.99
CA GLY A 25 0.10 2.45 -21.83
C GLY A 25 1.10 3.45 -21.23
N LEU A 26 2.00 3.00 -20.35
CA LEU A 26 2.96 3.83 -19.65
C LEU A 26 4.37 3.65 -20.20
N SER A 27 5.19 4.70 -20.07
CA SER A 27 6.64 4.53 -20.16
C SER A 27 7.14 3.72 -18.96
N LEU A 28 8.25 2.97 -19.11
CA LEU A 28 8.86 2.22 -18.00
C LEU A 28 9.14 3.11 -16.79
N ARG A 29 9.57 4.36 -17.00
CA ARG A 29 9.79 5.34 -15.92
C ARG A 29 8.49 5.69 -15.19
N ALA A 30 7.42 5.98 -15.92
CA ALA A 30 6.12 6.29 -15.32
C ALA A 30 5.57 5.09 -14.54
N TYR A 31 5.69 3.89 -15.13
CA TYR A 31 5.31 2.65 -14.49
C TYR A 31 6.06 2.41 -13.17
N LEU A 32 7.38 2.63 -13.13
CA LEU A 32 8.18 2.48 -11.91
C LEU A 32 7.78 3.50 -10.83
N ALA A 33 7.43 4.73 -11.23
CA ALA A 33 6.94 5.74 -10.29
C ALA A 33 5.60 5.32 -9.65
N GLU A 34 4.65 4.83 -10.44
CA GLU A 34 3.38 4.31 -9.93
C GLU A 34 3.57 3.07 -9.06
N LEU A 35 4.43 2.14 -9.49
CA LEU A 35 4.74 0.94 -8.72
C LEU A 35 5.34 1.29 -7.36
N THR A 36 6.22 2.28 -7.31
CA THR A 36 6.84 2.77 -6.07
C THR A 36 5.78 3.34 -5.14
N ALA A 37 4.92 4.25 -5.63
CA ALA A 37 3.85 4.84 -4.83
C ALA A 37 2.88 3.78 -4.27
N ALA A 38 2.54 2.77 -5.08
CA ALA A 38 1.71 1.65 -4.66
C ALA A 38 2.39 0.82 -3.55
N GLN A 39 3.69 0.54 -3.70
CA GLN A 39 4.45 -0.23 -2.71
C GLN A 39 4.63 0.53 -1.38
N GLU A 40 4.85 1.84 -1.44
CA GLU A 40 4.93 2.70 -0.26
C GLU A 40 3.59 2.71 0.50
N ASN A 41 2.48 2.84 -0.23
CA ASN A 41 1.14 2.79 0.37
C ASN A 41 0.88 1.43 1.04
N ALA A 42 1.14 0.33 0.34
CA ALA A 42 0.99 -1.02 0.89
C ALA A 42 1.83 -1.24 2.15
N THR A 43 3.06 -0.71 2.15
CA THR A 43 3.96 -0.79 3.31
C THR A 43 3.43 0.03 4.49
N ALA A 44 2.94 1.24 4.23
CA ALA A 44 2.33 2.08 5.26
C ALA A 44 1.08 1.43 5.87
N LEU A 45 0.22 0.86 5.03
CA LEU A 45 -0.97 0.12 5.47
C LEU A 45 -0.60 -1.11 6.31
N ALA A 46 0.38 -1.91 5.87
CA ALA A 46 0.85 -3.06 6.64
C ALA A 46 1.40 -2.67 8.01
N ARG A 47 2.13 -1.55 8.08
CA ARG A 47 2.63 -1.01 9.35
C ARG A 47 1.49 -0.55 10.25
N ALA A 48 0.50 0.16 9.71
CA ALA A 48 -0.65 0.64 10.47
C ALA A 48 -1.49 -0.54 11.00
N ALA A 49 -1.71 -1.57 10.18
CA ALA A 49 -2.43 -2.77 10.58
C ALA A 49 -1.76 -3.47 11.77
N ARG A 50 -0.44 -3.69 11.71
CA ARG A 50 0.31 -4.26 12.84
C ARG A 50 0.21 -3.42 14.10
N ALA A 51 0.38 -2.10 13.98
CA ALA A 51 0.26 -1.20 15.13
C ALA A 51 -1.15 -1.21 15.74
N PHE A 52 -2.19 -1.39 14.92
CA PHE A 52 -3.55 -1.55 15.39
C PHE A 52 -3.76 -2.89 16.12
N GLU A 53 -3.27 -3.99 15.55
CA GLU A 53 -3.29 -5.31 16.20
C GLU A 53 -2.58 -5.27 17.56
N ASP A 54 -1.38 -4.68 17.62
CA ASP A 54 -0.64 -4.49 18.87
C ASP A 54 -1.43 -3.65 19.89
N ALA A 55 -2.18 -2.65 19.42
CA ALA A 55 -3.02 -1.82 20.29
C ALA A 55 -4.20 -2.60 20.87
N LEU A 56 -4.82 -3.51 20.11
CA LEU A 56 -5.92 -4.34 20.58
C LEU A 56 -5.52 -5.32 21.69
N GLU A 57 -4.23 -5.71 21.74
CA GLU A 57 -3.70 -6.56 22.81
C GLU A 57 -3.46 -5.79 24.13
N ARG A 58 -3.59 -4.46 24.12
CA ARG A 58 -3.47 -3.65 25.33
C ARG A 58 -4.76 -3.77 26.16
N PRO A 59 -4.66 -4.03 27.48
CA PRO A 59 -5.84 -4.14 28.35
C PRO A 59 -6.77 -2.92 28.24
N GLY A 60 -8.07 -3.17 28.07
CA GLY A 60 -9.10 -2.13 28.01
C GLY A 60 -9.23 -1.42 26.65
N PHE A 61 -8.32 -1.67 25.70
CA PHE A 61 -8.33 -0.99 24.40
C PHE A 61 -9.43 -1.56 23.49
N ARG A 62 -9.61 -2.89 23.47
CA ARG A 62 -10.64 -3.56 22.67
C ARG A 62 -12.05 -3.18 23.14
N GLU A 63 -12.27 -3.12 24.46
CA GLU A 63 -13.54 -2.71 25.07
C GLU A 63 -13.82 -1.22 24.85
N GLY A 64 -12.80 -0.37 24.99
CA GLY A 64 -12.91 1.06 24.71
C GLY A 64 -13.26 1.32 23.24
N PHE A 65 -12.56 0.66 22.31
CA PHE A 65 -12.83 0.77 20.88
C PHE A 65 -14.24 0.27 20.52
N ALA A 66 -14.67 -0.86 21.08
CA ALA A 66 -16.03 -1.38 20.85
C ALA A 66 -17.11 -0.42 21.38
N ARG A 67 -16.90 0.22 22.54
CA ARG A 67 -17.81 1.25 23.07
C ARG A 67 -17.88 2.46 22.15
N ASP A 68 -16.74 2.93 21.65
CA ASP A 68 -16.65 4.21 20.95
C ASP A 68 -16.99 4.08 19.45
N PHE A 69 -16.80 2.89 18.84
CA PHE A 69 -16.96 2.64 17.40
C PHE A 69 -17.85 1.44 17.03
N GLY A 70 -18.29 0.62 17.98
CA GLY A 70 -19.07 -0.60 17.73
C GLY A 70 -20.57 -0.38 17.44
N GLY A 71 -21.05 0.86 17.52
CA GLY A 71 -22.42 1.24 17.15
C GLY A 71 -22.57 1.40 15.63
N GLY A 72 -22.62 0.29 14.89
CA GLY A 72 -22.98 0.29 13.47
C GLY A 72 -24.40 0.86 13.25
N PRO A 73 -24.74 1.31 12.02
CA PRO A 73 -26.05 1.90 11.74
C PRO A 73 -27.15 0.91 12.13
N ALA A 74 -28.07 1.34 12.98
CA ALA A 74 -29.28 0.60 13.28
C ALA A 74 -29.99 0.30 11.96
N VAL A 75 -30.07 -0.98 11.59
CA VAL A 75 -30.92 -1.42 10.48
C VAL A 75 -32.33 -0.97 10.85
N ARG A 76 -32.83 0.02 10.13
CA ARG A 76 -34.22 0.48 10.25
C ARG A 76 -35.07 -0.51 9.46
N ASP A 77 -35.88 -1.29 10.18
CA ASP A 77 -37.04 -2.01 9.63
C ASP A 77 -38.06 -1.04 9.01
#